data_AF-A0A7X7JN75-F1
#
_entry.id   AF-A0A7X7JN75-F1
#
_cell.length_a   1.000
_cell.length_b   1.000
_cell.length_c   1.000
_cell.angle_alpha   90.00
_cell.angle_beta   90.00
_cell.angle_gamma   90.00
#
_symmetry.space_group_name_H-M   'P 1'
#
loop_
_entity.id
_entity.type
_entity.pdbx_description
1 polymer ?
#
loop_
_entity_poly.entity_id
_entity_poly.type
_entity_poly.pdbx_seq_one_letter_code
_entity_poly.pdbx_strand_id
1 'polypeptide(L)'
;MGFAQHVHPGTGEVVEERSRQDSLTGCAFIGSDGAALEQGFADFVGARYAVSLSSGSAALHLSLLTHGVRPGDGVVVSPLSPPAIIAAILATRAHPVYTDINQYTYTMDPLAVERLFGHTAGVHGSGFLVPDSPPGGGERENSFPFTTQNA
;
A
#
# COMPACT_ATOMS: atom_id res chain seq x y z
N MET A 1 -8.28 -29.13 -7.84
CA MET A 1 -7.71 -28.81 -6.52
C MET A 1 -8.48 -27.60 -6.00
N GLY A 2 -9.40 -27.80 -5.04
CA GLY A 2 -10.22 -26.72 -4.51
C GLY A 2 -9.40 -25.87 -3.53
N PHE A 3 -9.38 -24.56 -3.72
CA PHE A 3 -8.90 -23.64 -2.70
C PHE A 3 -9.75 -23.84 -1.45
N ALA A 4 -9.13 -24.23 -0.35
CA ALA A 4 -9.84 -24.35 0.92
C ALA A 4 -10.29 -22.95 1.37
N GLN A 5 -11.55 -22.61 1.11
CA GLN A 5 -12.18 -21.44 1.71
C GLN A 5 -12.52 -21.78 3.16
N HIS A 6 -11.56 -21.56 4.06
CA HIS A 6 -11.80 -21.70 5.49
C HIS A 6 -12.46 -20.41 6.00
N VAL A 7 -13.78 -20.32 5.85
CA VAL A 7 -14.60 -19.25 6.44
C VAL A 7 -15.07 -19.71 7.82
N HIS A 8 -14.99 -18.83 8.82
CA HIS A 8 -15.49 -19.13 10.16
C HIS A 8 -16.98 -19.51 10.11
N PRO A 9 -17.40 -20.58 10.81
CA PRO A 9 -18.83 -20.94 10.88
C PRO A 9 -19.65 -19.77 11.46
N GLY A 10 -20.77 -19.43 10.81
CA GLY A 10 -21.63 -18.31 11.21
C GLY A 10 -21.35 -16.97 10.51
N THR A 11 -20.24 -16.82 9.78
CA THR A 11 -19.97 -15.58 9.02
C THR A 11 -21.04 -15.29 7.97
N GLY A 12 -21.57 -16.32 7.31
CA GLY A 12 -22.62 -16.17 6.29
C GLY A 12 -23.92 -15.59 6.84
N GLU A 13 -24.39 -16.13 7.97
CA GLU A 13 -25.62 -15.67 8.64
C GLU A 13 -25.52 -14.20 9.07
N VAL A 14 -24.37 -13.81 9.65
CA VAL A 14 -24.12 -12.43 10.08
C VAL A 14 -24.10 -11.46 8.89
N VAL A 15 -23.48 -11.85 7.76
CA VAL A 15 -23.42 -11.02 6.55
C VAL A 15 -24.81 -10.86 5.94
N GLU A 16 -25.61 -11.93 5.89
CA GLU A 16 -26.97 -11.89 5.33
C GLU A 16 -27.91 -11.03 6.19
N GLU A 17 -27.85 -11.19 7.51
CA GLU A 17 -28.64 -10.38 8.44
C GLU A 17 -28.32 -8.88 8.31
N ARG A 18 -27.03 -8.51 8.25
CA ARG A 18 -26.60 -7.12 8.09
C ARG A 18 -26.96 -6.56 6.72
N SER A 19 -26.81 -7.34 5.66
CA SER A 19 -27.22 -6.93 4.30
C SER A 19 -28.73 -6.63 4.23
N ARG A 20 -29.54 -7.46 4.89
CA ARG A 20 -30.99 -7.24 5.01
C ARG A 20 -31.28 -5.96 5.81
N GLN A 21 -30.59 -5.74 6.92
CA GLN A 21 -30.71 -4.53 7.74
C GLN A 21 -30.39 -3.27 6.93
N ASP A 22 -29.26 -3.27 6.20
CA ASP A 22 -28.80 -2.12 5.40
C ASP A 22 -29.76 -1.77 4.27
N SER A 23 -30.39 -2.78 3.68
CA SER A 23 -31.43 -2.61 2.65
C SER A 23 -32.67 -1.91 3.21
N LEU A 24 -32.97 -2.11 4.50
CA LEU A 24 -34.13 -1.49 5.17
C LEU A 24 -33.82 -0.07 5.68
N THR A 25 -32.57 0.23 6.02
CA THR A 25 -32.14 1.52 6.58
C THR A 25 -31.60 2.49 5.53
N GLY A 26 -31.42 2.05 4.28
CA GLY A 26 -30.89 2.86 3.18
C GLY A 26 -29.37 3.02 3.22
N CYS A 27 -28.66 2.22 4.02
CA CYS A 27 -27.21 2.28 4.21
C CYS A 27 -26.43 1.37 3.24
N ALA A 28 -26.88 1.26 1.99
CA ALA A 28 -26.41 0.20 1.07
C ALA A 28 -24.92 0.27 0.65
N PHE A 29 -24.20 1.37 0.91
CA PHE A 29 -22.83 1.57 0.43
C PHE A 29 -21.75 1.30 1.48
N ILE A 30 -21.90 1.87 2.69
CA ILE A 30 -20.92 1.73 3.79
C ILE A 30 -21.47 0.80 4.90
N GLY A 31 -22.75 0.44 4.83
CA GLY A 31 -23.47 -0.29 5.86
C GLY A 31 -23.76 0.56 7.09
N SER A 32 -24.71 0.13 7.92
CA SER A 32 -25.01 0.78 9.21
C SER A 32 -23.83 0.71 10.18
N ASP A 33 -22.97 -0.29 9.99
CA ASP A 33 -21.90 -0.63 10.92
C ASP A 33 -20.55 -0.01 10.54
N GLY A 34 -20.46 0.75 9.44
CA GLY A 34 -19.19 1.29 8.94
C GLY A 34 -18.45 2.13 9.98
N ALA A 35 -19.16 3.03 10.67
CA ALA A 35 -18.56 3.85 11.73
C ALA A 35 -18.11 3.03 12.95
N ALA A 36 -18.86 1.98 13.31
CA ALA A 36 -18.49 1.09 14.40
C ALA A 36 -17.26 0.23 14.05
N LEU A 37 -17.17 -0.22 12.80
CA LEU A 37 -16.00 -0.92 12.27
C LEU A 37 -14.77 -0.02 12.30
N GLU A 38 -14.88 1.21 11.80
CA GLU A 38 -13.78 2.17 11.79
C GLU A 38 -13.31 2.48 13.22
N GLN A 39 -14.24 2.78 14.13
CA GLN A 39 -13.88 3.06 15.52
C GLN A 39 -13.21 1.85 16.19
N GLY A 40 -13.80 0.66 16.07
CA GLY A 40 -13.23 -0.55 16.63
C GLY A 40 -11.86 -0.91 16.03
N PHE A 41 -11.65 -0.65 14.74
CA PHE A 41 -10.36 -0.87 14.10
C PHE A 41 -9.32 0.16 14.55
N ALA A 42 -9.69 1.44 14.68
CA ALA A 42 -8.82 2.49 15.19
C ALA A 42 -8.33 2.15 16.61
N ASP A 43 -9.25 1.72 17.48
CA ASP A 43 -8.94 1.28 18.85
C ASP A 43 -8.02 0.04 18.86
N PHE A 44 -8.29 -0.93 17.97
CA PHE A 44 -7.49 -2.16 17.87
C PHE A 44 -6.04 -1.90 17.45
N VAL A 45 -5.80 -1.00 16.49
CA VAL A 45 -4.45 -0.68 16.01
C VAL A 45 -3.78 0.45 16.77
N GLY A 46 -4.48 1.10 17.71
CA GLY A 46 -3.98 2.25 18.47
C GLY A 46 -3.84 3.54 17.64
N ALA A 47 -4.60 3.69 16.56
CA ALA A 47 -4.60 4.89 15.74
C ALA A 47 -5.68 5.89 16.18
N ARG A 48 -5.47 7.17 15.89
CA ARG A 48 -6.47 8.22 16.18
C ARG A 48 -7.73 8.08 15.31
N TYR A 49 -7.58 7.56 14.10
CA TYR A 49 -8.63 7.41 13.10
C TYR A 49 -8.40 6.15 12.28
N ALA A 50 -9.49 5.55 11.79
CA ALA A 50 -9.48 4.56 10.73
C ALA A 50 -10.54 4.93 9.68
N VAL A 51 -10.29 4.57 8.43
CA VAL A 51 -11.20 4.83 7.31
C VAL A 51 -11.34 3.56 6.50
N SER A 52 -12.57 3.10 6.31
CA SER A 52 -12.88 1.93 5.50
C SER A 52 -12.87 2.30 4.02
N LEU A 53 -12.30 1.41 3.20
CA LEU A 53 -12.17 1.61 1.76
C LEU A 53 -12.57 0.33 1.03
N SER A 54 -12.84 0.47 -0.27
CA SER A 54 -13.32 -0.64 -1.10
C SER A 54 -12.32 -1.80 -1.24
N SER A 55 -11.03 -1.56 -1.03
CA SER A 55 -9.98 -2.59 -1.05
C SER A 55 -8.68 -2.12 -0.39
N GLY A 56 -7.79 -3.07 -0.08
CA GLY A 56 -6.44 -2.76 0.42
C GLY A 56 -5.59 -1.96 -0.59
N SER A 57 -5.76 -2.19 -1.89
CA SER A 57 -5.07 -1.39 -2.92
C SER A 57 -5.55 0.06 -2.95
N ALA A 58 -6.86 0.30 -2.77
CA ALA A 58 -7.40 1.66 -2.64
C ALA A 58 -6.83 2.34 -1.38
N ALA A 59 -6.67 1.60 -0.28
CA ALA A 59 -6.05 2.11 0.94
C ALA A 59 -4.57 2.48 0.75
N LEU A 60 -3.79 1.63 0.09
CA LEU A 60 -2.39 1.93 -0.22
C LEU A 60 -2.26 3.14 -1.15
N HIS A 61 -3.08 3.22 -2.18
CA HIS A 61 -3.08 4.34 -3.12
C HIS A 61 -3.42 5.66 -2.41
N LEU A 62 -4.48 5.68 -1.60
CA LEU A 62 -4.85 6.85 -0.83
C LEU A 62 -3.76 7.24 0.17
N SER A 63 -3.17 6.26 0.86
CA SER A 63 -2.06 6.48 1.80
C SER A 63 -0.89 7.21 1.15
N LEU A 64 -0.44 6.75 -0.02
CA LEU A 64 0.62 7.39 -0.79
C LEU A 64 0.29 8.85 -1.15
N LEU A 65 -0.94 9.10 -1.62
CA LEU A 65 -1.40 10.46 -1.94
C LEU A 65 -1.43 11.38 -0.71
N THR A 66 -1.93 10.87 0.43
CA THR A 66 -1.97 11.64 1.69
C THR A 66 -0.58 11.89 2.27
N HIS A 67 0.39 11.04 1.95
CA HIS A 67 1.81 11.23 2.26
C HIS A 67 2.55 12.12 1.24
N GLY A 68 1.83 12.71 0.28
CA GLY A 68 2.38 13.70 -0.63
C GLY A 68 3.18 13.12 -1.79
N VAL A 69 3.06 11.82 -2.07
CA VAL A 69 3.67 11.20 -3.26
C VAL A 69 3.04 11.79 -4.54
N ARG A 70 3.90 12.17 -5.47
CA ARG A 70 3.56 12.86 -6.73
C ARG A 70 4.03 12.02 -7.93
N PRO A 71 3.49 12.31 -9.12
CA PRO A 71 4.00 11.73 -10.35
C PRO A 71 5.50 11.94 -10.52
N GLY A 72 6.23 10.88 -10.86
CA GLY A 72 7.69 10.89 -11.02
C GLY A 72 8.49 10.57 -9.76
N ASP A 73 7.87 10.55 -8.58
CA ASP A 73 8.57 10.23 -7.34
C ASP A 73 8.99 8.75 -7.30
N GLY A 74 10.12 8.47 -6.64
CA GLY A 74 10.54 7.12 -6.31
C GLY A 74 9.96 6.65 -4.98
N VAL A 75 9.37 5.45 -4.93
CA VAL A 75 8.87 4.83 -3.70
C VAL A 75 9.62 3.52 -3.44
N VAL A 76 10.30 3.45 -2.29
CA VAL A 76 11.08 2.26 -1.91
C VAL A 76 10.15 1.09 -1.60
N VAL A 77 10.46 -0.08 -2.16
CA VAL A 77 9.65 -1.29 -2.00
C VAL A 77 10.52 -2.55 -1.96
N SER A 78 10.08 -3.57 -1.23
CA SER A 78 10.74 -4.88 -1.23
C SER A 78 10.42 -5.66 -2.53
N PRO A 79 11.37 -6.38 -3.13
CA PRO A 79 11.12 -7.26 -4.28
C PRO A 79 10.18 -8.42 -3.96
N LEU A 80 9.97 -8.75 -2.68
CA LEU A 80 9.02 -9.78 -2.23
C LEU A 80 7.60 -9.23 -1.98
N SER A 81 7.37 -7.94 -2.23
CA SER A 81 6.07 -7.31 -1.96
C SER A 81 4.97 -7.84 -2.88
N PRO A 82 3.73 -8.01 -2.39
CA PRO A 82 2.59 -8.36 -3.23
C PRO A 82 2.37 -7.37 -4.38
N PRO A 83 1.90 -7.82 -5.57
CA PRO A 83 1.64 -6.96 -6.72
C PRO A 83 0.70 -5.78 -6.44
N ALA A 84 -0.18 -5.91 -5.45
CA ALA A 84 -1.10 -4.86 -5.00
C ALA A 84 -0.38 -3.57 -4.54
N ILE A 85 0.80 -3.70 -3.92
CA ILE A 85 1.62 -2.56 -3.49
C ILE A 85 2.20 -1.84 -4.71
N ILE A 86 2.77 -2.61 -5.65
CA ILE A 86 3.34 -2.06 -6.89
C ILE A 86 2.25 -1.35 -7.70
N ALA A 87 1.08 -1.95 -7.83
CA ALA A 87 -0.06 -1.34 -8.50
C ALA A 87 -0.48 -0.01 -7.86
N ALA A 88 -0.47 0.09 -6.54
CA ALA A 88 -0.80 1.33 -5.83
C ALA A 88 0.25 2.44 -6.07
N ILE A 89 1.54 2.10 -6.12
CA ILE A 89 2.63 3.04 -6.47
C ILE A 89 2.45 3.53 -7.91
N LEU A 90 2.21 2.63 -8.85
CA LEU A 90 2.02 2.99 -10.26
C LEU A 90 0.75 3.83 -10.48
N ALA A 91 -0.29 3.62 -9.67
CA ALA A 91 -1.53 4.39 -9.74
C ALA A 91 -1.33 5.88 -9.41
N THR A 92 -0.35 6.23 -8.56
CA THR A 92 0.04 7.64 -8.32
C THR A 92 0.92 8.22 -9.43
N ARG A 93 1.32 7.41 -10.41
CA ARG A 93 2.36 7.72 -11.42
C ARG A 93 3.76 7.90 -10.81
N ALA A 94 3.99 7.37 -9.62
CA ALA A 94 5.31 7.19 -9.05
C ALA A 94 5.96 5.90 -9.58
N HIS A 95 7.23 5.67 -9.26
CA HIS A 95 7.99 4.50 -9.69
C HIS A 95 8.52 3.70 -8.49
N PRO A 96 8.40 2.36 -8.50
CA PRO A 96 8.97 1.52 -7.44
C PRO A 96 10.50 1.51 -7.53
N VAL A 97 11.15 1.72 -6.38
CA VAL A 97 12.60 1.59 -6.19
C VAL A 97 12.85 0.37 -5.33
N TYR A 98 13.42 -0.68 -5.91
CA TYR A 98 13.64 -1.93 -5.19
C TYR A 98 14.84 -1.84 -4.25
N THR A 99 14.65 -2.27 -3.01
CA THR A 99 15.73 -2.44 -2.01
C THR A 99 15.95 -3.91 -1.69
N ASP A 100 17.16 -4.25 -1.25
CA ASP A 100 17.46 -5.59 -0.79
C ASP A 100 16.70 -5.95 0.50
N ILE A 101 16.59 -7.25 0.78
CA ILE A 101 15.87 -7.80 1.92
C ILE A 101 16.82 -8.35 2.98
N ASN A 102 16.38 -8.34 4.23
CA ASN A 102 17.04 -9.10 5.28
C ASN A 102 16.58 -10.57 5.19
N GLN A 103 17.51 -11.48 4.87
CA GLN A 103 17.24 -12.90 4.68
C GLN A 103 16.62 -13.64 5.88
N TYR A 104 16.73 -13.09 7.10
CA TYR A 104 16.18 -13.71 8.30
C TYR A 104 14.74 -13.25 8.60
N THR A 105 14.39 -12.03 8.18
CA THR A 105 13.07 -11.44 8.45
C THR A 105 12.18 -11.36 7.20
N TYR A 106 12.78 -11.51 6.02
CA TYR A 106 12.14 -11.32 4.70
C TYR A 106 11.50 -9.94 4.50
N THR A 107 11.86 -8.97 5.34
CA THR A 107 11.49 -7.57 5.19
C THR A 107 12.66 -6.78 4.60
N MET A 108 12.44 -5.50 4.28
CA MET A 108 13.50 -4.63 3.73
C MET A 108 14.70 -4.57 4.69
N ASP A 109 15.92 -4.71 4.17
CA ASP A 109 17.15 -4.52 4.95
C ASP A 109 17.31 -3.01 5.26
N PRO A 110 17.28 -2.58 6.54
CA PRO A 110 17.43 -1.17 6.89
C PRO A 110 18.73 -0.56 6.37
N LEU A 111 19.82 -1.33 6.32
CA LEU A 111 21.10 -0.85 5.80
C LEU A 111 21.05 -0.67 4.28
N ALA A 112 20.33 -1.54 3.56
CA ALA A 112 20.09 -1.37 2.13
C ALA A 112 19.22 -0.14 1.84
N VAL A 113 18.20 0.08 2.66
CA VAL A 113 17.38 1.29 2.62
C VAL A 113 18.27 2.51 2.82
N GLU A 114 19.07 2.59 3.90
CA GLU A 114 19.98 3.72 4.17
C GLU A 114 20.93 4.04 3.01
N ARG A 115 21.46 3.02 2.33
CA ARG A 115 22.33 3.19 1.15
C ARG A 115 21.65 3.91 0.00
N LEU A 116 20.32 3.82 -0.13
CA LEU A 116 19.56 4.57 -1.14
C LEU A 116 19.48 6.07 -0.82
N PHE A 117 19.53 6.45 0.47
CA PHE A 117 19.33 7.85 0.91
C PHE A 117 20.64 8.63 1.12
N GLY A 118 21.78 7.95 1.23
CA GLY A 118 23.07 8.57 1.54
C GLY A 118 23.58 9.61 0.53
N HIS A 119 22.93 9.80 -0.63
CA HIS A 119 23.41 10.65 -1.74
C HIS A 119 22.39 11.66 -2.28
N THR A 120 21.41 12.10 -1.47
CA THR A 120 20.36 13.12 -1.74
C THR A 120 18.97 12.49 -1.77
N ALA A 121 18.31 12.40 -0.61
CA ALA A 121 16.87 12.18 -0.58
C ALA A 121 16.22 12.84 0.64
N GLY A 122 15.17 13.62 0.39
CA GLY A 122 14.40 14.34 1.40
C GLY A 122 13.15 13.55 1.78
N VAL A 123 12.89 13.40 3.08
CA VAL A 123 11.67 12.78 3.60
C VAL A 123 10.62 13.88 3.76
N HIS A 124 9.43 13.72 3.17
CA HIS A 124 8.27 14.55 3.48
C HIS A 124 7.12 13.66 3.94
N GLY A 125 6.75 13.78 5.22
CA GLY A 125 5.56 13.16 5.83
C GLY A 125 5.37 11.66 5.51
N SER A 126 6.03 10.78 6.27
CA SER A 126 5.89 9.29 6.28
C SER A 126 6.00 8.51 4.97
N GLY A 127 6.14 9.16 3.82
CA GLY A 127 6.59 8.59 2.56
C GLY A 127 8.06 8.92 2.31
N PHE A 128 8.83 7.95 1.84
CA PHE A 128 10.21 8.20 1.42
C PHE A 128 10.21 8.68 -0.03
N LEU A 129 10.68 9.91 -0.26
CA LEU A 129 10.82 10.51 -1.59
C LEU A 129 12.30 10.48 -1.99
N VAL A 130 12.58 10.07 -3.22
CA VAL A 130 13.86 10.35 -3.89
C VAL A 130 13.63 11.58 -4.78
N PRO A 131 14.20 12.77 -4.46
CA PRO A 131 13.98 13.97 -5.23
C PRO A 131 14.72 13.92 -6.57
N ASP A 132 14.03 14.43 -7.60
CA ASP A 132 14.45 14.77 -8.96
C ASP A 132 15.44 13.81 -9.67
N SER A 133 14.88 13.00 -10.58
CA SER A 133 15.49 12.94 -11.92
C SER A 133 15.39 14.33 -12.56
N PRO A 134 16.47 14.86 -13.19
CA PRO A 134 16.55 16.26 -13.61
C PRO A 134 15.45 16.66 -14.61
N PRO A 135 15.02 17.94 -14.61
CA PRO A 135 13.96 18.41 -15.51
C PRO A 135 14.52 18.53 -16.94
N GLY A 136 14.32 17.48 -17.74
CA GLY A 136 14.67 17.48 -19.15
C GLY A 136 14.09 16.25 -19.84
N GLY A 137 13.19 16.47 -20.79
CA GLY A 137 12.60 15.45 -21.65
C GLY A 137 13.61 14.81 -22.60
N GLY A 138 14.54 14.04 -22.06
CA GLY A 138 15.41 13.15 -22.79
C GLY A 138 15.26 11.74 -22.23
N GLU A 139 14.88 10.80 -23.08
CA GLU A 139 14.99 9.37 -22.81
C GLU A 139 16.39 9.09 -22.28
N ARG A 140 16.50 8.74 -21.00
CA ARG A 140 17.72 8.14 -20.45
C ARG A 140 17.39 6.70 -20.13
N GLU A 141 18.09 5.81 -20.80
CA GLU A 141 18.14 4.38 -20.48
C GLU A 141 18.24 4.17 -18.97
N ASN A 142 17.38 3.27 -18.48
CA ASN A 142 17.24 2.88 -17.09
C ASN A 142 18.54 2.29 -16.53
N SER A 143 19.49 3.14 -16.16
CA SER A 143 20.67 2.74 -15.39
C SER A 143 20.46 3.11 -13.93
N PHE A 144 19.54 2.39 -13.29
CA PHE A 144 19.72 2.04 -11.88
C PHE A 144 20.68 0.84 -11.86
N PRO A 145 21.62 0.72 -10.89
CA PRO A 145 22.65 -0.32 -10.90
C PRO A 145 22.13 -1.75 -10.68
N PHE A 146 20.82 -1.97 -10.78
CA PHE A 146 20.22 -3.30 -10.72
C PHE A 146 19.73 -3.69 -12.12
N THR A 147 20.69 -4.06 -12.97
CA THR A 147 20.44 -4.87 -14.17
C THR A 147 19.55 -6.04 -13.77
N THR A 148 18.46 -6.24 -14.50
CA THR A 148 17.71 -7.50 -14.52
C THR A 148 18.69 -8.59 -14.92
N GLN A 149 19.34 -9.23 -13.94
CA GLN A 149 20.16 -10.40 -14.17
C GLN A 149 19.20 -11.57 -14.31
N ASN A 150 18.69 -11.68 -15.54
CA ASN A 150 18.02 -12.86 -16.04
C ASN A 150 19.03 -14.03 -16.01
N ALA A 151 18.75 -15.04 -15.20
CA ALA A 151 19.32 -16.38 -15.30
C ALA A 151 18.26 -17.38 -14.84
#